data_AF-A0A9D6FEH1-F1
#
_entry.id   AF-A0A9D6FEH1-F1
#
_cell.length_a   1.000
_cell.length_b   1.000
_cell.length_c   1.000
_cell.angle_alpha   90.00
_cell.angle_beta   90.00
_cell.angle_gamma   90.00
#
_symmetry.space_group_name_H-M   'P 1'
#
loop_
_entity.id
_entity.type
_entity.pdbx_description
1 polymer ?
#
loop_
_entity_poly.entity_id
_entity_poly.type
_entity_poly.pdbx_seq_one_letter_code
_entity_poly.pdbx_strand_id
1 'polypeptide(L)'
;MASKLLKTRKFSSVPWMSLALCLSVQPAHAQEIFAEPDQTLFTVMAAINAAGYDEGTDRTELNPVRAAVREDLAGLDIPSLAPLREFYAAHRLADLARDLSQYISLALLLSGPPKFELTLSPVNLPPDVIDLKDMGLLIAAFYEQASIAELWAKYLYDMEQDAGRYQRLLAKVIQETNGYLRVETPNYLGVRFAVYVNPLGAAGQTDVRNYGDNYYIISSPSTSLPEEQIRHAWLHYLLDPYVLKYPNIVKSKSELAQITQRAAALDPAFRNNFPLLLTESLIRAIQARLSGSDERSKLSAVHDSVEEGYLLTTYFYEAMEEFLDQPVGMRLYFPEMLDGISVDKEKKRLAEVQFRSVASRPAQEARWSPLEQMLRQAQEHLAGAEYEEARKIYDALSRQYGPQAAVFYGLALVASQQKQPELAKQYFTQAAALAYDPRMKAWSHIYLGRLLDLEGRREEAKLQYSAALSVGQLTADTKTAAEQGLETQFARPAEGAPVAPLEPEQPVRQRVPMGRPTGGEVRP
;
A
#
# COMPACT_ATOMS: atom_id res chain seq x y z
N MET A 1 -31.31 -45.33 67.24
CA MET A 1 -30.84 -44.96 68.59
C MET A 1 -29.46 -45.56 68.82
N ALA A 2 -28.56 -44.78 69.46
CA ALA A 2 -27.20 -45.09 69.93
C ALA A 2 -26.09 -45.21 68.85
N SER A 3 -25.22 -44.19 68.70
CA SER A 3 -23.91 -43.93 69.37
C SER A 3 -22.78 -44.80 68.76
N LYS A 4 -21.61 -44.32 68.31
CA LYS A 4 -20.65 -43.38 68.92
C LYS A 4 -19.63 -42.89 67.87
N LEU A 5 -19.30 -41.59 67.98
CA LEU A 5 -17.98 -40.96 67.91
C LEU A 5 -16.78 -41.73 67.33
N LEU A 6 -16.14 -41.14 66.30
CA LEU A 6 -14.67 -41.15 66.15
C LEU A 6 -14.14 -39.97 65.33
N LYS A 7 -13.48 -39.06 66.07
CA LYS A 7 -12.23 -38.33 65.79
C LYS A 7 -12.01 -37.62 64.44
N THR A 8 -12.14 -36.30 64.54
CA THR A 8 -11.33 -35.22 63.94
C THR A 8 -10.03 -35.64 63.24
N ARG A 9 -9.93 -35.31 61.94
CA ARG A 9 -8.67 -34.91 61.27
C ARG A 9 -8.92 -33.58 60.55
N LYS A 10 -8.17 -32.54 60.94
CA LYS A 10 -8.15 -31.24 60.29
C LYS A 10 -7.57 -31.43 58.88
N PHE A 11 -8.37 -31.14 57.85
CA PHE A 11 -7.88 -30.89 56.51
C PHE A 11 -7.77 -29.39 56.31
N SER A 12 -6.57 -28.94 56.01
CA SER A 12 -6.22 -27.57 55.61
C SER A 12 -6.98 -27.24 54.33
N SER A 13 -7.82 -26.20 54.39
CA SER A 13 -8.50 -25.63 53.23
C SER A 13 -7.49 -24.87 52.36
N VAL A 14 -7.15 -25.44 51.21
CA VAL A 14 -6.56 -24.69 50.09
C VAL A 14 -7.74 -24.12 49.29
N PRO A 15 -7.88 -22.79 49.12
CA PRO A 15 -8.96 -22.25 48.32
C PRO A 15 -8.67 -22.53 46.84
N TRP A 16 -9.55 -23.27 46.19
CA TRP A 16 -9.60 -23.38 44.73
C TRP A 16 -10.02 -22.01 44.18
N MET A 17 -9.05 -21.19 43.77
CA MET A 17 -9.32 -20.12 42.79
C MET A 17 -9.62 -20.80 41.46
N SER A 18 -10.90 -20.82 41.09
CA SER A 18 -11.33 -21.12 39.73
C SER A 18 -10.69 -20.10 38.79
N LEU A 19 -9.61 -20.50 38.12
CA LEU A 19 -9.03 -19.76 37.01
C LEU A 19 -10.02 -19.88 35.85
N ALA A 20 -10.91 -18.91 35.70
CA ALA A 20 -11.70 -18.74 34.50
C ALA A 20 -10.70 -18.40 33.38
N LEU A 21 -10.34 -19.41 32.60
CA LEU A 21 -9.58 -19.25 31.36
C LEU A 21 -10.48 -18.47 30.40
N CYS A 22 -10.40 -17.13 30.43
CA CYS A 22 -10.84 -16.32 29.32
C CYS A 22 -9.93 -16.72 28.15
N LEU A 23 -10.42 -17.62 27.30
CA LEU A 23 -9.91 -17.73 25.94
C LEU A 23 -10.16 -16.37 25.32
N SER A 24 -9.15 -15.50 25.39
CA SER A 24 -9.02 -14.37 24.51
C SER A 24 -9.07 -14.95 23.11
N VAL A 25 -10.22 -14.83 22.46
CA VAL A 25 -10.31 -14.91 21.01
C VAL A 25 -9.36 -13.82 20.55
N GLN A 26 -8.16 -14.22 20.10
CA GLN A 26 -7.31 -13.31 19.36
C GLN A 26 -8.20 -12.78 18.22
N PRO A 27 -8.25 -11.45 18.00
CA PRO A 27 -8.97 -10.94 16.85
C PRO A 27 -8.46 -11.72 15.64
N ALA A 28 -9.39 -12.32 14.88
CA ALA A 28 -9.10 -12.89 13.59
C ALA A 28 -8.25 -11.88 12.83
N HIS A 29 -7.20 -12.35 12.14
CA HIS A 29 -6.31 -11.53 11.32
C HIS A 29 -7.13 -10.39 10.68
N ALA A 30 -6.86 -9.14 11.09
CA ALA A 30 -7.58 -8.00 10.53
C ALA A 30 -7.41 -8.10 9.01
N GLN A 31 -8.52 -8.26 8.30
CA GLN A 31 -8.48 -8.41 6.86
C GLN A 31 -7.84 -7.13 6.31
N GLU A 32 -6.68 -7.24 5.66
CA GLU A 32 -5.96 -6.05 5.17
C GLU A 32 -6.60 -5.47 3.91
N ILE A 33 -7.63 -6.13 3.36
CA ILE A 33 -8.42 -5.69 2.22
C ILE A 33 -9.87 -5.48 2.67
N PHE A 34 -10.32 -4.23 2.73
CA PHE A 34 -11.64 -3.91 3.27
C PHE A 34 -12.22 -2.60 2.71
N ALA A 35 -13.53 -2.43 2.92
CA ALA A 35 -14.24 -1.20 2.65
C ALA A 35 -15.16 -0.86 3.83
N GLU A 36 -14.89 0.24 4.54
CA GLU A 36 -15.59 0.57 5.78
C GLU A 36 -15.52 2.07 6.13
N PRO A 37 -16.36 2.57 7.04
CA PRO A 37 -16.18 3.88 7.66
C PRO A 37 -14.95 3.87 8.59
N ASP A 38 -14.24 4.99 8.69
CA ASP A 38 -13.12 5.16 9.62
C ASP A 38 -13.34 6.32 10.59
N GLN A 39 -13.18 6.08 11.89
CA GLN A 39 -13.49 7.07 12.93
C GLN A 39 -12.48 8.22 12.96
N THR A 40 -11.22 7.96 12.62
CA THR A 40 -10.17 8.99 12.56
C THR A 40 -10.48 9.95 11.42
N LEU A 41 -10.77 9.41 10.24
CA LEU A 41 -11.20 10.17 9.07
C LEU A 41 -12.49 10.93 9.35
N PHE A 42 -13.50 10.30 9.95
CA PHE A 42 -14.74 10.96 10.34
C PHE A 42 -14.48 12.15 11.28
N THR A 43 -13.60 11.99 12.27
CA THR A 43 -13.28 13.06 13.23
C THR A 43 -12.65 14.26 12.54
N VAL A 44 -11.62 14.03 11.70
CA VAL A 44 -10.94 15.12 10.96
C VAL A 44 -11.92 15.80 10.00
N MET A 45 -12.73 15.02 9.29
CA MET A 45 -13.70 15.54 8.34
C MET A 45 -14.82 16.32 9.02
N ALA A 46 -15.30 15.87 10.19
CA ALA A 46 -16.28 16.58 11.01
C ALA A 46 -15.71 17.92 11.50
N ALA A 47 -14.45 17.92 11.94
CA ALA A 47 -13.75 19.11 12.39
C ALA A 47 -13.65 20.16 11.28
N ILE A 48 -13.18 19.80 10.08
CA ILE A 48 -13.08 20.78 8.98
C ILE A 48 -14.46 21.22 8.46
N ASN A 49 -15.49 20.36 8.51
CA ASN A 49 -16.86 20.78 8.20
C ASN A 49 -17.37 21.85 9.18
N ALA A 50 -17.12 21.70 10.48
CA ALA A 50 -17.44 22.72 11.48
C ALA A 50 -16.57 23.99 11.34
N ALA A 51 -15.36 23.84 10.77
CA ALA A 51 -14.41 24.91 10.53
C ALA A 51 -14.69 25.76 9.28
N GLY A 52 -15.55 25.30 8.37
CA GLY A 52 -15.93 26.02 7.15
C GLY A 52 -15.60 25.30 5.83
N TYR A 53 -15.37 23.99 5.84
CA TYR A 53 -15.32 23.19 4.62
C TYR A 53 -16.72 22.99 4.03
N ASP A 54 -17.06 23.80 3.03
CA ASP A 54 -18.41 23.89 2.44
C ASP A 54 -18.50 23.36 0.99
N GLU A 55 -17.43 22.76 0.47
CA GLU A 55 -17.46 22.24 -0.90
C GLU A 55 -18.56 21.17 -1.05
N GLY A 56 -19.44 21.37 -2.03
CA GLY A 56 -20.52 20.45 -2.37
C GLY A 56 -21.73 20.46 -1.42
N THR A 57 -21.81 21.37 -0.46
CA THR A 57 -22.99 21.48 0.44
C THR A 57 -24.23 22.03 -0.26
N ASP A 58 -24.06 22.70 -1.38
CA ASP A 58 -25.11 23.24 -2.24
C ASP A 58 -25.59 22.24 -3.31
N ARG A 59 -24.98 21.06 -3.39
CA ARG A 59 -25.33 20.03 -4.37
C ARG A 59 -26.57 19.24 -3.95
N THR A 60 -27.36 18.85 -4.94
CA THR A 60 -28.55 17.99 -4.75
C THR A 60 -28.23 16.61 -4.16
N GLU A 61 -26.99 16.14 -4.34
CA GLU A 61 -26.50 14.86 -3.84
C GLU A 61 -25.81 14.97 -2.47
N LEU A 62 -25.99 16.07 -1.73
CA LEU A 62 -25.46 16.19 -0.36
C LEU A 62 -25.88 14.98 0.48
N ASN A 63 -24.89 14.27 1.03
CA ASN A 63 -25.15 13.10 1.86
C ASN A 63 -25.91 13.52 3.15
N PRO A 64 -27.02 12.86 3.51
CA PRO A 64 -27.80 13.19 4.70
C PRO A 64 -26.99 13.15 6.00
N VAL A 65 -26.03 12.23 6.12
CA VAL A 65 -25.14 12.15 7.29
C VAL A 65 -24.30 13.41 7.41
N ARG A 66 -23.78 13.96 6.29
CA ARG A 66 -23.02 15.22 6.33
C ARG A 66 -23.87 16.39 6.77
N ALA A 67 -25.10 16.50 6.25
CA ALA A 67 -26.02 17.55 6.65
C ALA A 67 -26.32 17.47 8.16
N ALA A 68 -26.64 16.28 8.65
CA ALA A 68 -27.01 16.05 10.05
C ALA A 68 -25.84 16.25 11.01
N VAL A 69 -24.63 15.78 10.67
CA VAL A 69 -23.41 16.03 11.46
C VAL A 69 -23.12 17.52 11.58
N ARG A 70 -23.27 18.29 10.49
CA ARG A 70 -23.08 19.74 10.53
C ARG A 70 -24.11 20.45 11.42
N GLU A 71 -25.36 20.02 11.36
CA GLU A 71 -26.44 20.55 12.20
C GLU A 71 -26.18 20.25 13.69
N ASP A 72 -25.85 18.99 14.02
CA ASP A 72 -25.52 18.57 15.39
C ASP A 72 -24.37 19.40 15.97
N LEU A 73 -23.27 19.57 15.20
CA LEU A 73 -22.10 20.32 15.64
C LEU A 73 -22.38 21.82 15.79
N ALA A 74 -23.25 22.39 14.95
CA ALA A 74 -23.63 23.81 15.05
C ALA A 74 -24.41 24.14 16.34
N GLY A 75 -25.05 23.14 16.96
CA GLY A 75 -25.79 23.28 18.20
C GLY A 75 -24.94 23.21 19.48
N LEU A 76 -23.63 22.94 19.37
CA LEU A 76 -22.74 22.71 20.51
C LEU A 76 -21.85 23.92 20.80
N ASP A 77 -21.51 24.10 22.08
CA ASP A 77 -20.41 24.98 22.50
C ASP A 77 -19.11 24.18 22.52
N ILE A 78 -18.25 24.41 21.52
CA ILE A 78 -17.01 23.67 21.30
C ILE A 78 -15.83 24.64 21.42
N PRO A 79 -15.15 24.71 22.58
CA PRO A 79 -14.07 25.68 22.82
C PRO A 79 -12.92 25.61 21.80
N SER A 80 -12.59 24.42 21.30
CA SER A 80 -11.56 24.18 20.28
C SER A 80 -11.96 24.64 18.88
N LEU A 81 -13.23 24.98 18.63
CA LEU A 81 -13.70 25.30 17.27
C LEU A 81 -13.13 26.62 16.74
N ALA A 82 -12.97 27.63 17.59
CA ALA A 82 -12.36 28.90 17.19
C ALA A 82 -10.90 28.73 16.71
N PRO A 83 -9.98 28.13 17.49
CA PRO A 83 -8.62 27.88 17.00
C PRO A 83 -8.59 26.90 15.82
N LEU A 84 -9.52 25.95 15.74
CA LEU A 84 -9.62 25.04 14.59
C LEU A 84 -10.03 25.77 13.30
N ARG A 85 -10.95 26.75 13.38
CA ARG A 85 -11.30 27.65 12.26
C ARG A 85 -10.11 28.50 11.81
N GLU A 86 -9.38 29.08 12.76
CA GLU A 86 -8.18 29.87 12.47
C GLU A 86 -7.11 29.01 11.79
N PHE A 87 -6.86 27.81 12.33
CA PHE A 87 -5.92 26.86 11.76
C PHE A 87 -6.34 26.43 10.35
N TYR A 88 -7.59 26.00 10.17
CA TYR A 88 -8.12 25.60 8.86
C TYR A 88 -7.97 26.74 7.84
N ALA A 89 -8.40 27.96 8.20
CA ALA A 89 -8.30 29.13 7.33
C ALA A 89 -6.86 29.47 6.92
N ALA A 90 -5.89 29.34 7.84
CA ALA A 90 -4.49 29.63 7.59
C ALA A 90 -3.82 28.63 6.64
N HIS A 91 -4.33 27.39 6.55
CA HIS A 91 -3.75 26.32 5.75
C HIS A 91 -4.57 26.02 4.48
N ARG A 92 -5.53 26.86 4.12
CA ARG A 92 -6.34 26.65 2.92
C ARG A 92 -5.51 26.74 1.65
N LEU A 93 -5.68 25.77 0.77
CA LEU A 93 -5.11 25.79 -0.56
C LEU A 93 -6.11 26.38 -1.58
N ALA A 94 -5.58 27.05 -2.61
CA ALA A 94 -6.40 27.63 -3.68
C ALA A 94 -7.08 26.57 -4.55
N ASP A 95 -6.43 25.41 -4.70
CA ASP A 95 -6.98 24.24 -5.37
C ASP A 95 -7.78 23.42 -4.35
N LEU A 96 -9.11 23.41 -4.49
CA LEU A 96 -10.02 22.82 -3.51
C LEU A 96 -9.84 21.31 -3.35
N ALA A 97 -9.53 20.60 -4.45
CA ALA A 97 -9.26 19.16 -4.38
C ALA A 97 -7.99 18.90 -3.58
N ARG A 98 -6.94 19.71 -3.78
CA ARG A 98 -5.72 19.66 -2.96
C ARG A 98 -5.95 20.13 -1.52
N ASP A 99 -6.84 21.09 -1.30
CA ASP A 99 -7.21 21.55 0.03
C ASP A 99 -7.84 20.43 0.86
N LEU A 100 -8.80 19.68 0.31
CA LEU A 100 -9.34 18.52 1.04
C LEU A 100 -8.28 17.42 1.21
N SER A 101 -7.51 17.18 0.15
CA SER A 101 -6.52 16.11 0.06
C SER A 101 -5.55 16.08 1.25
N GLN A 102 -5.06 17.25 1.69
CA GLN A 102 -4.11 17.34 2.79
C GLN A 102 -4.72 16.93 4.14
N TYR A 103 -6.01 17.19 4.39
CA TYR A 103 -6.69 16.76 5.62
C TYR A 103 -7.01 15.27 5.60
N ILE A 104 -7.30 14.70 4.42
CA ILE A 104 -7.39 13.25 4.25
C ILE A 104 -6.04 12.59 4.54
N SER A 105 -4.96 13.14 3.98
CA SER A 105 -3.59 12.66 4.24
C SER A 105 -3.24 12.74 5.72
N LEU A 106 -3.58 13.85 6.40
CA LEU A 106 -3.43 13.98 7.85
C LEU A 106 -4.20 12.86 8.57
N ALA A 107 -5.49 12.67 8.27
CA ALA A 107 -6.32 11.68 8.95
C ALA A 107 -5.76 10.25 8.85
N LEU A 108 -5.22 9.86 7.69
CA LEU A 108 -4.58 8.55 7.50
C LEU A 108 -3.30 8.37 8.33
N LEU A 109 -2.67 9.47 8.75
CA LEU A 109 -1.43 9.47 9.51
C LEU A 109 -1.63 9.79 11.00
N LEU A 110 -2.86 10.01 11.46
CA LEU A 110 -3.17 10.13 12.88
C LEU A 110 -3.46 8.76 13.47
N SER A 111 -3.07 8.57 14.72
CA SER A 111 -3.57 7.49 15.56
C SER A 111 -5.05 7.71 15.84
N GLY A 112 -5.74 6.63 16.19
CA GLY A 112 -7.15 6.69 16.54
C GLY A 112 -7.43 7.50 17.81
N PRO A 113 -8.72 7.67 18.16
CA PRO A 113 -9.12 8.35 19.37
C PRO A 113 -8.54 7.69 20.64
N PRO A 114 -8.41 8.47 21.73
CA PRO A 114 -8.79 9.89 21.83
C PRO A 114 -7.64 10.85 21.46
N LYS A 115 -6.44 10.34 21.16
CA LYS A 115 -5.22 11.16 21.18
C LYS A 115 -4.82 11.79 19.86
N PHE A 116 -5.09 11.13 18.74
CA PHE A 116 -4.76 11.66 17.40
C PHE A 116 -3.30 12.14 17.28
N GLU A 117 -2.37 11.38 17.85
CA GLU A 117 -0.93 11.57 17.65
C GLU A 117 -0.53 11.07 16.26
N LEU A 118 0.40 11.74 15.58
CA LEU A 118 0.94 11.26 14.31
C LEU A 118 1.61 9.88 14.47
N THR A 119 1.28 8.95 13.57
CA THR A 119 1.86 7.60 13.50
C THR A 119 3.24 7.61 12.85
N LEU A 120 3.54 8.64 12.06
CA LEU A 120 4.85 8.89 11.48
C LEU A 120 5.58 9.98 12.25
N SER A 121 6.90 9.87 12.34
CA SER A 121 7.72 10.94 12.89
C SER A 121 7.71 12.16 11.96
N PRO A 122 7.95 13.39 12.46
CA PRO A 122 7.87 14.61 11.65
C PRO A 122 8.73 14.61 10.38
N VAL A 123 9.84 13.87 10.41
CA VAL A 123 10.77 13.68 9.28
C VAL A 123 10.18 12.79 8.17
N ASN A 124 9.28 11.87 8.52
CA ASN A 124 8.59 10.95 7.60
C ASN A 124 7.26 11.49 7.06
N LEU A 125 6.86 12.71 7.43
CA LEU A 125 5.59 13.25 6.98
C LEU A 125 5.64 13.58 5.47
N PRO A 126 4.58 13.21 4.72
CA PRO A 126 4.37 13.68 3.37
C PRO A 126 4.32 15.22 3.30
N PRO A 127 4.75 15.86 2.20
CA PRO A 127 4.78 17.31 2.08
C PRO A 127 3.44 18.01 2.35
N ASP A 128 2.33 17.37 2.01
CA ASP A 128 0.97 17.88 2.25
C ASP A 128 0.51 17.77 3.71
N VAL A 129 1.26 17.10 4.59
CA VAL A 129 0.94 16.95 6.02
C VAL A 129 1.90 17.72 6.93
N ILE A 130 3.10 18.08 6.44
CA ILE A 130 4.12 18.76 7.25
C ILE A 130 3.58 20.02 7.95
N ASP A 131 2.84 20.85 7.22
CA ASP A 131 2.30 22.10 7.75
C ASP A 131 1.04 21.87 8.60
N LEU A 132 0.46 20.66 8.57
CA LEU A 132 -0.74 20.29 9.33
C LEU A 132 -0.45 19.55 10.64
N LYS A 133 0.82 19.21 10.94
CA LYS A 133 1.19 18.33 12.06
C LYS A 133 0.65 18.77 13.43
N ASP A 134 0.51 20.08 13.65
CA ASP A 134 0.06 20.65 14.93
C ASP A 134 -1.47 20.58 15.08
N MET A 135 -2.20 20.26 14.01
CA MET A 135 -3.66 20.10 14.03
C MET A 135 -4.10 18.90 14.88
N GLY A 136 -3.27 17.87 15.06
CA GLY A 136 -3.61 16.68 15.85
C GLY A 136 -4.08 17.00 17.27
N LEU A 137 -3.47 17.98 17.93
CA LEU A 137 -3.88 18.45 19.26
C LEU A 137 -5.26 19.13 19.24
N LEU A 138 -5.56 19.89 18.20
CA LEU A 138 -6.87 20.51 18.00
C LEU A 138 -7.94 19.46 17.72
N ILE A 139 -7.60 18.42 16.95
CA ILE A 139 -8.48 17.27 16.68
C ILE A 139 -8.80 16.51 17.96
N ALA A 140 -7.81 16.23 18.81
CA ALA A 140 -8.04 15.57 20.10
C ALA A 140 -8.96 16.37 21.02
N ALA A 141 -8.73 17.69 21.14
CA ALA A 141 -9.61 18.57 21.90
C ALA A 141 -11.03 18.63 21.32
N PHE A 142 -11.15 18.70 19.99
CA PHE A 142 -12.43 18.70 19.29
C PHE A 142 -13.18 17.38 19.49
N TYR A 143 -12.49 16.24 19.42
CA TYR A 143 -13.08 14.92 19.63
C TYR A 143 -13.80 14.81 20.98
N GLU A 144 -13.14 15.26 22.04
CA GLU A 144 -13.71 15.25 23.40
C GLU A 144 -14.84 16.29 23.55
N GLN A 145 -14.62 17.52 23.12
CA GLN A 145 -15.54 18.63 23.36
C GLN A 145 -16.81 18.58 22.50
N ALA A 146 -16.71 18.01 21.30
CA ALA A 146 -17.84 17.86 20.39
C ALA A 146 -18.53 16.49 20.51
N SER A 147 -18.15 15.66 21.50
CA SER A 147 -18.75 14.33 21.68
C SER A 147 -18.71 13.49 20.40
N ILE A 148 -17.56 13.47 19.72
CA ILE A 148 -17.43 12.80 18.42
C ILE A 148 -17.59 11.29 18.55
N ALA A 149 -17.28 10.70 19.71
CA ALA A 149 -17.55 9.29 19.99
C ALA A 149 -19.05 8.98 19.87
N GLU A 150 -19.91 9.83 20.45
CA GLU A 150 -21.36 9.69 20.38
C GLU A 150 -21.90 9.99 18.99
N LEU A 151 -21.39 11.02 18.30
CA LEU A 151 -21.79 11.32 16.92
C LEU A 151 -21.41 10.20 15.96
N TRP A 152 -20.21 9.64 16.09
CA TRP A 152 -19.78 8.46 15.34
C TRP A 152 -20.75 7.30 15.56
N ALA A 153 -21.05 6.95 16.82
CA ALA A 153 -21.97 5.86 17.14
C ALA A 153 -23.39 6.11 16.61
N LYS A 154 -23.87 7.36 16.65
CA LYS A 154 -25.18 7.77 16.14
C LYS A 154 -25.32 7.51 14.64
N TYR A 155 -24.29 7.80 13.85
CA TYR A 155 -24.33 7.71 12.39
C TYR A 155 -23.68 6.44 11.80
N LEU A 156 -23.06 5.59 12.64
CA LEU A 156 -22.33 4.41 12.17
C LEU A 156 -23.20 3.50 11.30
N TYR A 157 -24.45 3.25 11.69
CA TYR A 157 -25.36 2.41 10.92
C TYR A 157 -25.57 2.92 9.48
N ASP A 158 -25.82 4.21 9.31
CA ASP A 158 -26.02 4.83 7.98
C ASP A 158 -24.74 4.78 7.15
N MET A 159 -23.59 5.04 7.79
CA MET A 159 -22.28 4.93 7.15
C MET A 159 -21.95 3.48 6.74
N GLU A 160 -22.34 2.48 7.52
CA GLU A 160 -22.21 1.06 7.18
C GLU A 160 -23.11 0.66 6.01
N GLN A 161 -24.31 1.25 5.88
CA GLN A 161 -25.16 1.05 4.69
C GLN A 161 -24.48 1.58 3.42
N ASP A 162 -23.89 2.78 3.50
CA ASP A 162 -23.08 3.34 2.42
C ASP A 162 -21.88 2.43 2.11
N ALA A 163 -21.14 2.00 3.14
CA ALA A 163 -19.99 1.09 3.00
C ALA A 163 -20.35 -0.26 2.37
N GLY A 164 -21.54 -0.80 2.65
CA GLY A 164 -22.01 -2.04 2.04
C GLY A 164 -22.07 -1.98 0.50
N ARG A 165 -22.30 -0.80 -0.09
CA ARG A 165 -22.23 -0.63 -1.57
C ARG A 165 -20.80 -0.77 -2.08
N TYR A 166 -19.84 -0.19 -1.38
CA TYR A 166 -18.41 -0.26 -1.71
C TYR A 166 -17.84 -1.66 -1.49
N GLN A 167 -18.26 -2.36 -0.43
CA GLN A 167 -17.87 -3.76 -0.20
C GLN A 167 -18.29 -4.67 -1.36
N ARG A 168 -19.53 -4.53 -1.85
CA ARG A 168 -20.01 -5.28 -3.02
C ARG A 168 -19.23 -4.93 -4.29
N LEU A 169 -18.94 -3.64 -4.48
CA LEU A 169 -18.14 -3.19 -5.62
C LEU A 169 -16.70 -3.73 -5.55
N LEU A 170 -16.05 -3.66 -4.39
CA LEU A 170 -14.71 -4.18 -4.18
C LEU A 170 -14.67 -5.69 -4.42
N ALA A 171 -15.64 -6.44 -3.91
CA ALA A 171 -15.75 -7.88 -4.17
C ALA A 171 -15.90 -8.18 -5.67
N LYS A 172 -16.73 -7.42 -6.40
CA LYS A 172 -16.87 -7.52 -7.86
C LYS A 172 -15.54 -7.24 -8.57
N VAL A 173 -14.89 -6.13 -8.24
CA VAL A 173 -13.59 -5.74 -8.82
C VAL A 173 -12.56 -6.84 -8.62
N ILE A 174 -12.39 -7.32 -7.38
CA ILE A 174 -11.45 -8.41 -7.05
C ILE A 174 -11.79 -9.65 -7.88
N GLN A 175 -13.05 -10.07 -7.92
CA GLN A 175 -13.46 -11.26 -8.65
C GLN A 175 -13.18 -11.14 -10.15
N GLU A 176 -13.53 -10.00 -10.76
CA GLU A 176 -13.35 -9.76 -12.20
C GLU A 176 -11.87 -9.70 -12.58
N THR A 177 -11.06 -8.93 -11.85
CA THR A 177 -9.63 -8.79 -12.15
C THR A 177 -8.87 -10.09 -11.88
N ASN A 178 -9.17 -10.77 -10.77
CA ASN A 178 -8.47 -12.00 -10.40
C ASN A 178 -8.84 -13.14 -11.33
N GLY A 179 -10.12 -13.23 -11.72
CA GLY A 179 -10.59 -14.16 -12.74
C GLY A 179 -9.93 -13.91 -14.09
N TYR A 180 -9.89 -12.66 -14.54
CA TYR A 180 -9.25 -12.28 -15.80
C TYR A 180 -7.75 -12.60 -15.82
N LEU A 181 -7.02 -12.26 -14.75
CA LEU A 181 -5.58 -12.51 -14.63
C LEU A 181 -5.24 -13.94 -14.17
N ARG A 182 -6.24 -14.75 -13.80
CA ARG A 182 -6.08 -16.08 -13.21
C ARG A 182 -5.09 -16.08 -12.04
N VAL A 183 -5.30 -15.16 -11.11
CA VAL A 183 -4.50 -15.04 -9.87
C VAL A 183 -5.37 -15.27 -8.65
N GLU A 184 -4.78 -15.78 -7.58
CA GLU A 184 -5.42 -15.79 -6.27
C GLU A 184 -5.33 -14.39 -5.66
N THR A 185 -6.28 -14.05 -4.77
CA THR A 185 -6.22 -12.80 -4.02
C THR A 185 -4.95 -12.80 -3.16
N PRO A 186 -4.00 -11.89 -3.40
CA PRO A 186 -2.76 -11.87 -2.62
C PRO A 186 -3.05 -11.45 -1.18
N ASN A 187 -2.41 -12.15 -0.26
CA ASN A 187 -2.34 -11.76 1.14
C ASN A 187 -0.96 -11.18 1.44
N TYR A 188 -0.71 -9.97 0.91
CA TYR A 188 0.53 -9.24 1.19
C TYR A 188 0.46 -8.72 2.63
N LEU A 189 0.83 -9.56 3.59
CA LEU A 189 0.75 -9.21 5.00
C LEU A 189 1.61 -7.96 5.31
N GLY A 190 1.01 -7.01 6.02
CA GLY A 190 1.54 -5.67 6.26
C GLY A 190 1.21 -4.66 5.15
N VAL A 191 0.44 -5.06 4.13
CA VAL A 191 0.05 -4.22 3.01
C VAL A 191 -1.47 -4.09 2.98
N ARG A 192 -1.93 -2.91 3.36
CA ARG A 192 -3.35 -2.59 3.40
C ARG A 192 -3.87 -2.18 2.03
N PHE A 193 -5.04 -2.67 1.67
CA PHE A 193 -5.91 -2.12 0.63
C PHE A 193 -7.23 -1.69 1.27
N ALA A 194 -7.35 -0.41 1.61
CA ALA A 194 -8.50 0.13 2.34
C ALA A 194 -9.32 1.07 1.45
N VAL A 195 -10.63 0.82 1.37
CA VAL A 195 -11.60 1.76 0.82
C VAL A 195 -12.35 2.42 1.99
N TYR A 196 -11.93 3.62 2.37
CA TYR A 196 -12.61 4.37 3.42
C TYR A 196 -13.80 5.15 2.87
N VAL A 197 -14.98 4.86 3.42
CA VAL A 197 -16.23 5.50 3.01
C VAL A 197 -16.50 6.68 3.92
N ASN A 198 -16.50 7.89 3.34
CA ASN A 198 -16.56 9.14 4.08
C ASN A 198 -17.73 10.01 3.61
N PRO A 199 -18.88 10.02 4.30
CA PRO A 199 -20.01 10.84 3.88
C PRO A 199 -19.77 12.34 4.02
N LEU A 200 -18.73 12.76 4.75
CA LEU A 200 -18.50 14.16 5.12
C LEU A 200 -17.76 14.99 4.05
N GLY A 201 -17.44 14.39 2.90
CA GLY A 201 -16.88 15.07 1.72
C GLY A 201 -17.95 15.55 0.71
N ALA A 202 -17.52 16.10 -0.42
CA ALA A 202 -18.43 16.42 -1.52
C ALA A 202 -18.88 15.13 -2.22
N ALA A 203 -20.15 15.05 -2.64
CA ALA A 203 -20.67 13.84 -3.28
C ALA A 203 -19.82 13.42 -4.50
N GLY A 204 -19.39 12.15 -4.51
CA GLY A 204 -18.62 11.53 -5.60
C GLY A 204 -17.14 11.90 -5.60
N GLN A 205 -16.69 12.67 -4.60
CA GLN A 205 -15.28 12.97 -4.42
C GLN A 205 -14.52 11.72 -3.98
N THR A 206 -13.48 11.38 -4.74
CA THR A 206 -12.63 10.22 -4.49
C THR A 206 -11.18 10.68 -4.43
N ASP A 207 -10.47 10.24 -3.40
CA ASP A 207 -9.06 10.47 -3.17
C ASP A 207 -8.34 9.13 -3.08
N VAL A 208 -7.30 8.94 -3.90
CA VAL A 208 -6.44 7.76 -3.84
C VAL A 208 -5.08 8.17 -3.28
N ARG A 209 -4.60 7.44 -2.27
CA ARG A 209 -3.31 7.66 -1.60
C ARG A 209 -2.59 6.34 -1.44
N ASN A 210 -1.28 6.39 -1.64
CA ASN A 210 -0.40 5.28 -1.33
C ASN A 210 0.58 5.72 -0.26
N TYR A 211 0.64 4.98 0.86
CA TYR A 211 1.63 5.21 1.91
C TYR A 211 2.49 3.97 2.15
N GLY A 212 3.75 4.05 1.72
CA GLY A 212 4.59 2.86 1.57
C GLY A 212 3.96 1.89 0.57
N ASP A 213 3.69 0.66 1.01
CA ASP A 213 2.99 -0.34 0.19
C ASP A 213 1.45 -0.27 0.35
N ASN A 214 0.93 0.52 1.29
CA ASN A 214 -0.51 0.56 1.58
C ASN A 214 -1.28 1.44 0.59
N TYR A 215 -2.41 0.95 0.11
CA TYR A 215 -3.33 1.61 -0.80
C TYR A 215 -4.59 2.05 -0.06
N TYR A 216 -4.90 3.33 -0.15
CA TYR A 216 -6.07 3.95 0.46
C TYR A 216 -6.91 4.64 -0.61
N ILE A 217 -8.19 4.31 -0.64
CA ILE A 217 -9.19 4.95 -1.48
C ILE A 217 -10.21 5.57 -0.52
N ILE A 218 -10.25 6.89 -0.44
CA ILE A 218 -11.25 7.62 0.33
C ILE A 218 -12.33 8.06 -0.63
N SER A 219 -13.56 7.62 -0.41
CA SER A 219 -14.67 7.92 -1.30
C SER A 219 -15.87 8.47 -0.56
N SER A 220 -16.35 9.61 -1.05
CA SER A 220 -17.61 10.21 -0.60
C SER A 220 -18.78 9.56 -1.37
N PRO A 221 -19.74 8.91 -0.69
CA PRO A 221 -20.91 8.29 -1.32
C PRO A 221 -21.61 9.23 -2.31
N SER A 222 -21.95 8.68 -3.48
CA SER A 222 -22.83 9.32 -4.45
C SER A 222 -23.67 8.28 -5.18
N THR A 223 -24.49 8.73 -6.14
CA THR A 223 -25.23 7.83 -7.02
C THR A 223 -24.31 6.92 -7.83
N SER A 224 -23.20 7.45 -8.33
CA SER A 224 -22.15 6.70 -9.02
C SER A 224 -21.06 6.24 -8.05
N LEU A 225 -20.55 5.02 -8.23
CA LEU A 225 -19.40 4.53 -7.47
C LEU A 225 -18.12 4.63 -8.32
N PRO A 226 -16.95 4.88 -7.70
CA PRO A 226 -15.68 5.03 -8.41
C PRO A 226 -15.06 3.67 -8.79
N GLU A 227 -15.79 2.89 -9.59
CA GLU A 227 -15.36 1.54 -9.99
C GLU A 227 -14.02 1.54 -10.73
N GLU A 228 -13.81 2.48 -11.64
CA GLU A 228 -12.57 2.58 -12.42
C GLU A 228 -11.37 2.85 -11.49
N GLN A 229 -11.50 3.75 -10.52
CA GLN A 229 -10.45 4.10 -9.57
C GLN A 229 -10.14 2.96 -8.60
N ILE A 230 -11.18 2.29 -8.06
CA ILE A 230 -10.99 1.13 -7.18
C ILE A 230 -10.31 -0.01 -7.95
N ARG A 231 -10.71 -0.27 -9.20
CA ARG A 231 -10.07 -1.26 -10.06
C ARG A 231 -8.63 -0.90 -10.37
N HIS A 232 -8.35 0.37 -10.64
CA HIS A 232 -7.01 0.87 -10.92
C HIS A 232 -6.07 0.65 -9.73
N ALA A 233 -6.47 1.09 -8.54
CA ALA A 233 -5.71 0.88 -7.31
C ALA A 233 -5.53 -0.60 -7.00
N TRP A 234 -6.57 -1.42 -7.21
CA TRP A 234 -6.49 -2.87 -7.01
C TRP A 234 -5.46 -3.52 -7.95
N LEU A 235 -5.40 -3.07 -9.21
CA LEU A 235 -4.41 -3.58 -10.16
C LEU A 235 -2.99 -3.18 -9.76
N HIS A 236 -2.75 -2.00 -9.19
CA HIS A 236 -1.44 -1.68 -8.59
C HIS A 236 -1.09 -2.61 -7.43
N TYR A 237 -2.03 -2.80 -6.50
CA TYR A 237 -1.85 -3.75 -5.39
C TYR A 237 -1.45 -5.14 -5.90
N LEU A 238 -2.03 -5.61 -7.02
CA LEU A 238 -1.67 -6.90 -7.63
C LEU A 238 -0.32 -6.89 -8.39
N LEU A 239 -0.05 -5.86 -9.18
CA LEU A 239 0.96 -5.91 -10.26
C LEU A 239 2.26 -5.18 -9.92
N ASP A 240 2.25 -4.21 -9.01
CA ASP A 240 3.46 -3.51 -8.60
C ASP A 240 4.57 -4.48 -8.11
N PRO A 241 4.27 -5.49 -7.29
CA PRO A 241 5.28 -6.47 -6.87
C PRO A 241 5.81 -7.35 -8.00
N TYR A 242 5.10 -7.46 -9.14
CA TYR A 242 5.51 -8.34 -10.24
C TYR A 242 6.66 -7.72 -11.02
N VAL A 243 6.59 -6.42 -11.31
CA VAL A 243 7.65 -5.71 -12.05
C VAL A 243 8.96 -5.71 -11.27
N LEU A 244 8.88 -5.50 -9.95
CA LEU A 244 10.06 -5.48 -9.07
C LEU A 244 10.78 -6.84 -8.98
N LYS A 245 10.14 -7.95 -9.38
CA LYS A 245 10.75 -9.30 -9.40
C LYS A 245 11.64 -9.56 -10.62
N TYR A 246 11.57 -8.72 -11.66
CA TYR A 246 12.31 -8.92 -12.91
C TYR A 246 13.15 -7.70 -13.33
N PRO A 247 13.98 -7.14 -12.43
CA PRO A 247 14.65 -5.86 -12.64
C PRO A 247 15.58 -5.87 -13.86
N ASN A 248 16.25 -6.99 -14.16
CA ASN A 248 17.11 -7.11 -15.33
C ASN A 248 16.33 -7.08 -16.65
N ILE A 249 15.18 -7.75 -16.72
CA ILE A 249 14.33 -7.74 -17.92
C ILE A 249 13.79 -6.33 -18.13
N VAL A 250 13.25 -5.72 -17.06
CA VAL A 250 12.71 -4.35 -17.09
C VAL A 250 13.79 -3.34 -17.50
N LYS A 251 14.99 -3.42 -16.90
CA LYS A 251 16.13 -2.56 -17.24
C LYS A 251 16.53 -2.69 -18.71
N SER A 252 16.49 -3.88 -19.29
CA SER A 252 16.81 -4.09 -20.71
C SER A 252 15.87 -3.34 -21.67
N LYS A 253 14.68 -2.92 -21.21
CA LYS A 253 13.70 -2.16 -22.00
C LYS A 253 13.67 -0.66 -21.65
N SER A 254 14.43 -0.23 -20.64
CA SER A 254 14.36 1.12 -20.06
C SER A 254 14.72 2.26 -21.02
N GLU A 255 15.40 1.98 -22.13
CA GLU A 255 15.67 3.00 -23.15
C GLU A 255 14.40 3.58 -23.78
N LEU A 256 13.27 2.87 -23.71
CA LEU A 256 11.96 3.40 -24.10
C LEU A 256 11.57 4.63 -23.28
N ALA A 257 12.01 4.75 -22.02
CA ALA A 257 11.70 5.88 -21.15
C ALA A 257 12.15 7.22 -21.73
N GLN A 258 13.18 7.25 -22.59
CA GLN A 258 13.64 8.48 -23.24
C GLN A 258 12.55 9.13 -24.11
N ILE A 259 11.62 8.34 -24.63
CA ILE A 259 10.50 8.82 -25.45
C ILE A 259 9.54 9.68 -24.63
N THR A 260 9.43 9.45 -23.32
CA THR A 260 8.56 10.23 -22.42
C THR A 260 8.91 11.72 -22.38
N GLN A 261 10.13 12.10 -22.77
CA GLN A 261 10.53 13.51 -22.90
C GLN A 261 9.69 14.27 -23.95
N ARG A 262 9.08 13.55 -24.90
CA ARG A 262 8.15 14.10 -25.90
C ARG A 262 6.71 14.20 -25.38
N ALA A 263 6.39 13.52 -24.27
CA ALA A 263 5.04 13.44 -23.71
C ALA A 263 4.84 14.47 -22.60
N ALA A 264 4.42 15.67 -22.99
CA ALA A 264 4.18 16.78 -22.06
C ALA A 264 2.99 16.49 -21.11
N ALA A 265 1.98 15.76 -21.58
CA ALA A 265 0.83 15.32 -20.79
C ALA A 265 1.16 14.27 -19.71
N LEU A 266 2.27 13.53 -19.83
CA LEU A 266 2.65 12.49 -18.87
C LEU A 266 2.95 13.11 -17.51
N ASP A 267 2.41 12.50 -16.45
CA ASP A 267 2.74 12.92 -15.08
C ASP A 267 4.27 12.79 -14.87
N PRO A 268 4.93 13.85 -14.35
CA PRO A 268 6.37 13.85 -14.10
C PRO A 268 6.89 12.66 -13.30
N ALA A 269 6.07 12.06 -12.43
CA ALA A 269 6.43 10.89 -11.62
C ALA A 269 6.88 9.69 -12.47
N PHE A 270 6.33 9.52 -13.69
CA PHE A 270 6.65 8.40 -14.57
C PHE A 270 7.89 8.61 -15.44
N ARG A 271 8.32 9.86 -15.68
CA ARG A 271 9.38 10.17 -16.67
C ARG A 271 10.74 9.56 -16.32
N ASN A 272 11.04 9.43 -15.03
CA ASN A 272 12.30 8.88 -14.54
C ASN A 272 12.13 7.53 -13.83
N ASN A 273 10.94 6.94 -13.91
CA ASN A 273 10.63 5.66 -13.29
C ASN A 273 10.00 4.73 -14.35
N PHE A 274 10.87 4.03 -15.09
CA PHE A 274 10.43 3.10 -16.12
C PHE A 274 9.66 1.88 -15.56
N PRO A 275 10.06 1.26 -14.43
CA PRO A 275 9.25 0.22 -13.80
C PRO A 275 7.81 0.66 -13.53
N LEU A 276 7.63 1.86 -12.97
CA LEU A 276 6.32 2.43 -12.71
C LEU A 276 5.54 2.70 -14.00
N LEU A 277 6.18 3.29 -15.02
CA LEU A 277 5.58 3.51 -16.34
C LEU A 277 5.13 2.20 -17.00
N LEU A 278 5.92 1.13 -16.82
CA LEU A 278 5.61 -0.20 -17.35
C LEU A 278 4.37 -0.77 -16.67
N THR A 279 4.30 -0.74 -15.33
CA THR A 279 3.13 -1.19 -14.59
C THR A 279 1.89 -0.40 -15.01
N GLU A 280 2.00 0.93 -15.06
CA GLU A 280 0.89 1.81 -15.43
C GLU A 280 0.38 1.55 -16.86
N SER A 281 1.31 1.34 -17.80
CA SER A 281 0.97 0.98 -19.18
C SER A 281 0.17 -0.34 -19.25
N LEU A 282 0.55 -1.33 -18.43
CA LEU A 282 -0.14 -2.62 -18.32
C LEU A 282 -1.51 -2.48 -17.67
N ILE A 283 -1.62 -1.73 -16.57
CA ILE A 283 -2.88 -1.47 -15.86
C ILE A 283 -3.90 -0.85 -16.81
N ARG A 284 -3.50 0.19 -17.55
CA ARG A 284 -4.35 0.85 -18.54
C ARG A 284 -4.81 -0.10 -19.65
N ALA A 285 -3.94 -0.99 -20.12
CA ALA A 285 -4.30 -2.01 -21.10
C ALA A 285 -5.34 -3.01 -20.55
N ILE A 286 -5.15 -3.48 -19.30
CA ILE A 286 -6.10 -4.37 -18.62
C ILE A 286 -7.44 -3.67 -18.41
N GLN A 287 -7.45 -2.40 -17.98
CA GLN A 287 -8.68 -1.64 -17.80
C GLN A 287 -9.44 -1.43 -19.11
N ALA A 288 -8.74 -1.15 -20.21
CA ALA A 288 -9.36 -1.09 -21.53
C ALA A 288 -10.00 -2.43 -21.93
N ARG A 289 -9.29 -3.56 -21.76
CA ARG A 289 -9.82 -4.91 -22.04
C ARG A 289 -11.04 -5.24 -21.18
N LEU A 290 -11.01 -4.90 -19.88
CA LEU A 290 -12.09 -5.10 -18.91
C LEU A 290 -13.18 -4.04 -18.96
N SER A 291 -13.08 -3.03 -19.84
CA SER A 291 -14.17 -2.10 -20.04
C SER A 291 -15.33 -2.84 -20.71
N GLY A 292 -16.56 -2.59 -20.26
CA GLY A 292 -17.77 -3.11 -20.90
C GLY A 292 -18.09 -2.43 -22.25
N SER A 293 -17.16 -1.64 -22.77
CA SER A 293 -17.30 -0.87 -24.00
C SER A 293 -17.09 -1.73 -25.24
N ASP A 294 -17.51 -1.22 -26.40
CA ASP A 294 -17.23 -1.84 -27.69
C ASP A 294 -15.73 -1.76 -28.06
N GLU A 295 -15.27 -2.61 -28.98
CA GLU A 295 -13.85 -2.73 -29.32
C GLU A 295 -13.23 -1.41 -29.80
N ARG A 296 -13.99 -0.57 -30.53
CA ARG A 296 -13.49 0.73 -30.99
C ARG A 296 -13.23 1.65 -29.80
N SER A 297 -14.10 1.67 -28.82
CA SER A 297 -13.93 2.44 -27.59
C SER A 297 -12.74 1.93 -26.76
N LYS A 298 -12.51 0.61 -26.69
CA LYS A 298 -11.33 0.02 -26.04
C LYS A 298 -10.04 0.48 -26.69
N LEU A 299 -9.96 0.38 -28.01
CA LEU A 299 -8.81 0.82 -28.79
C LEU A 299 -8.60 2.34 -28.68
N SER A 300 -9.67 3.13 -28.59
CA SER A 300 -9.56 4.56 -28.32
C SER A 300 -8.91 4.84 -26.96
N ALA A 301 -9.34 4.14 -25.89
CA ALA A 301 -8.75 4.32 -24.56
C ALA A 301 -7.26 3.91 -24.50
N VAL A 302 -6.89 2.86 -25.24
CA VAL A 302 -5.48 2.46 -25.42
C VAL A 302 -4.71 3.56 -26.13
N HIS A 303 -5.24 4.10 -27.22
CA HIS A 303 -4.61 5.18 -27.97
C HIS A 303 -4.46 6.45 -27.14
N ASP A 304 -5.50 6.86 -26.43
CA ASP A 304 -5.46 8.01 -25.52
C ASP A 304 -4.37 7.85 -24.46
N SER A 305 -4.22 6.65 -23.88
CA SER A 305 -3.14 6.35 -22.92
C SER A 305 -1.75 6.47 -23.54
N VAL A 306 -1.56 5.97 -24.76
CA VAL A 306 -0.28 6.10 -25.46
C VAL A 306 0.03 7.56 -25.79
N GLU A 307 -0.96 8.33 -26.26
CA GLU A 307 -0.80 9.76 -26.54
C GLU A 307 -0.52 10.60 -25.28
N GLU A 308 -0.96 10.15 -24.11
CA GLU A 308 -0.60 10.73 -22.82
C GLU A 308 0.84 10.41 -22.39
N GLY A 309 1.45 9.37 -22.97
CA GLY A 309 2.84 8.97 -22.69
C GLY A 309 2.99 7.63 -21.98
N TYR A 310 1.91 6.87 -21.77
CA TYR A 310 1.94 5.50 -21.24
C TYR A 310 2.33 4.52 -22.36
N LEU A 311 3.62 4.56 -22.69
CA LEU A 311 4.19 4.10 -23.96
C LEU A 311 3.81 2.67 -24.35
N LEU A 312 3.73 1.76 -23.39
CA LEU A 312 3.58 0.33 -23.65
C LEU A 312 2.12 -0.13 -23.62
N THR A 313 1.13 0.77 -23.51
CA THR A 313 -0.28 0.38 -23.39
C THR A 313 -0.76 -0.40 -24.62
N THR A 314 -0.35 -0.04 -25.84
CA THR A 314 -0.69 -0.84 -27.03
C THR A 314 -0.05 -2.23 -27.00
N TYR A 315 1.24 -2.32 -26.64
CA TYR A 315 1.93 -3.61 -26.53
C TYR A 315 1.21 -4.52 -25.53
N PHE A 316 0.90 -4.01 -24.33
CA PHE A 316 0.22 -4.81 -23.32
C PHE A 316 -1.21 -5.14 -23.71
N TYR A 317 -1.92 -4.26 -24.43
CA TYR A 317 -3.23 -4.59 -24.95
C TYR A 317 -3.18 -5.80 -25.89
N GLU A 318 -2.21 -5.83 -26.81
CA GLU A 318 -1.94 -6.97 -27.72
C GLU A 318 -1.53 -8.22 -26.92
N ALA A 319 -0.55 -8.11 -26.02
CA ALA A 319 -0.03 -9.23 -25.22
C ALA A 319 -1.06 -9.84 -24.27
N MET A 320 -2.03 -9.05 -23.79
CA MET A 320 -3.15 -9.56 -22.99
C MET A 320 -4.08 -10.46 -23.80
N GLU A 321 -4.14 -10.32 -25.13
CA GLU A 321 -4.86 -11.27 -25.99
C GLU A 321 -4.14 -12.61 -26.02
N GLU A 322 -2.83 -12.59 -26.27
CA GLU A 322 -1.98 -13.79 -26.29
C GLU A 322 -1.98 -14.51 -24.93
N PHE A 323 -2.03 -13.74 -23.83
CA PHE A 323 -2.15 -14.28 -22.48
C PHE A 323 -3.41 -15.14 -22.30
N LEU A 324 -4.55 -14.75 -22.88
CA LEU A 324 -5.81 -15.48 -22.68
C LEU A 324 -5.74 -16.91 -23.24
N ASP A 325 -4.91 -17.16 -24.23
CA ASP A 325 -4.67 -18.49 -24.81
C ASP A 325 -3.68 -19.34 -24.00
N GLN A 326 -2.94 -18.74 -23.06
CA GLN A 326 -1.97 -19.47 -22.24
C GLN A 326 -2.66 -20.36 -21.20
N PRO A 327 -2.07 -21.52 -20.81
CA PRO A 327 -2.67 -22.40 -19.80
C PRO A 327 -2.38 -21.97 -18.35
N VAL A 328 -1.57 -20.92 -18.14
CA VAL A 328 -1.11 -20.48 -16.82
C VAL A 328 -1.60 -19.08 -16.47
N GLY A 329 -1.67 -18.77 -15.17
CA GLY A 329 -2.05 -17.45 -14.69
C GLY A 329 -0.97 -16.38 -14.83
N MET A 330 -1.37 -15.11 -14.69
CA MET A 330 -0.51 -13.95 -14.96
C MET A 330 0.81 -14.01 -14.19
N ARG A 331 0.79 -14.45 -12.93
CA ARG A 331 2.01 -14.59 -12.11
C ARG A 331 3.11 -15.42 -12.78
N LEU A 332 2.73 -16.48 -13.51
CA LEU A 332 3.68 -17.39 -14.16
C LEU A 332 4.04 -16.95 -15.58
N TYR A 333 3.11 -16.28 -16.28
CA TYR A 333 3.31 -15.81 -17.65
C TYR A 333 4.03 -14.45 -17.74
N PHE A 334 3.97 -13.65 -16.68
CA PHE A 334 4.50 -12.29 -16.67
C PHE A 334 5.95 -12.14 -17.18
N PRO A 335 6.92 -13.02 -16.87
CA PRO A 335 8.28 -12.90 -17.40
C PRO A 335 8.34 -13.03 -18.92
N GLU A 336 7.55 -13.94 -19.50
CA GLU A 336 7.47 -14.15 -20.95
C GLU A 336 6.83 -12.94 -21.64
N MET A 337 5.79 -12.37 -21.02
CA MET A 337 5.21 -11.11 -21.47
C MET A 337 6.21 -9.96 -21.43
N LEU A 338 7.08 -9.86 -20.41
CA LEU A 338 8.12 -8.83 -20.38
C LEU A 338 9.21 -9.06 -21.45
N ASP A 339 9.62 -10.32 -21.65
CA ASP A 339 10.63 -10.68 -22.64
C ASP A 339 10.16 -10.36 -24.08
N GLY A 340 8.86 -10.53 -24.35
CA GLY A 340 8.22 -10.23 -25.63
C GLY A 340 8.26 -8.75 -26.05
N ILE A 341 8.59 -7.83 -25.15
CA ILE A 341 8.74 -6.40 -25.48
C ILE A 341 9.96 -6.22 -26.40
N SER A 342 9.72 -6.00 -27.70
CA SER A 342 10.75 -5.62 -28.65
C SER A 342 10.96 -4.11 -28.63
N VAL A 343 12.11 -3.68 -28.12
CA VAL A 343 12.39 -2.24 -28.00
C VAL A 343 12.43 -1.54 -29.36
N ASP A 344 13.02 -2.16 -30.38
CA ASP A 344 13.06 -1.60 -31.73
C ASP A 344 11.68 -1.49 -32.37
N LYS A 345 10.81 -2.48 -32.14
CA LYS A 345 9.42 -2.45 -32.63
C LYS A 345 8.66 -1.29 -31.99
N GLU A 346 8.75 -1.16 -30.67
CA GLU A 346 8.00 -0.13 -29.94
C GLU A 346 8.58 1.26 -30.17
N LYS A 347 9.91 1.42 -30.34
CA LYS A 347 10.51 2.70 -30.81
C LYS A 347 9.93 3.14 -32.15
N LYS A 348 9.78 2.21 -33.11
CA LYS A 348 9.17 2.51 -34.42
C LYS A 348 7.71 2.90 -34.28
N ARG A 349 6.92 2.13 -33.51
CA ARG A 349 5.51 2.44 -33.24
C ARG A 349 5.34 3.83 -32.62
N LEU A 350 6.15 4.15 -31.61
CA LEU A 350 6.09 5.41 -30.86
C LEU A 350 6.71 6.60 -31.61
N ALA A 351 7.42 6.38 -32.71
CA ALA A 351 7.88 7.45 -33.58
C ALA A 351 6.70 8.14 -34.30
N GLU A 352 5.63 7.38 -34.59
CA GLU A 352 4.45 7.86 -35.31
C GLU A 352 3.41 8.54 -34.39
N VAL A 353 3.54 8.38 -33.07
CA VAL A 353 2.60 8.93 -32.08
C VAL A 353 2.76 10.44 -31.95
N GLN A 354 1.61 11.14 -31.97
CA GLN A 354 1.51 12.55 -31.60
C GLN A 354 1.11 12.66 -30.13
N PHE A 355 2.08 12.97 -29.27
CA PHE A 355 1.81 13.11 -27.84
C PHE A 355 1.03 14.38 -27.52
N ARG A 356 0.12 14.27 -26.55
CA ARG A 356 -0.69 15.39 -26.07
C ARG A 356 0.13 16.34 -25.21
N SER A 357 -0.25 17.62 -25.23
CA SER A 357 0.30 18.65 -24.34
C SER A 357 -0.35 18.68 -22.96
N VAL A 358 -1.58 18.19 -22.86
CA VAL A 358 -2.39 18.13 -21.64
C VAL A 358 -3.08 16.77 -21.58
N ALA A 359 -3.15 16.18 -20.38
CA ALA A 359 -3.85 14.92 -20.16
C ALA A 359 -5.35 15.04 -20.53
N SER A 360 -5.93 13.95 -21.05
CA SER A 360 -7.32 13.91 -21.49
C SER A 360 -8.30 13.94 -20.32
N ARG A 361 -7.84 13.47 -19.15
CA ARG A 361 -8.57 13.45 -17.89
C ARG A 361 -7.69 14.05 -16.80
N PRO A 362 -8.27 14.76 -15.80
CA PRO A 362 -7.52 15.15 -14.61
C PRO A 362 -6.92 13.89 -13.96
N ALA A 363 -5.65 13.91 -13.60
CA ALA A 363 -4.99 12.80 -12.91
C ALA A 363 -5.71 12.51 -11.58
N GLN A 364 -6.52 11.46 -11.57
CA GLN A 364 -7.10 10.81 -10.39
C GLN A 364 -6.31 9.55 -10.01
N GLU A 365 -5.09 9.41 -10.56
CA GLU A 365 -4.16 8.34 -10.24
C GLU A 365 -3.67 8.48 -8.80
N ALA A 366 -3.25 7.36 -8.22
CA ALA A 366 -2.71 7.33 -6.88
C ALA A 366 -1.46 8.24 -6.81
N ARG A 367 -1.56 9.31 -6.02
CA ARG A 367 -0.43 10.23 -5.84
C ARG A 367 0.52 9.66 -4.79
N TRP A 368 1.66 9.13 -5.24
CA TRP A 368 2.80 8.95 -4.35
C TRP A 368 3.41 10.30 -4.02
N SER A 369 3.72 10.52 -2.75
CA SER A 369 4.53 11.65 -2.32
C SER A 369 5.92 11.62 -2.98
N PRO A 370 6.62 12.76 -3.11
CA PRO A 370 8.00 12.78 -3.61
C PRO A 370 8.94 11.84 -2.84
N LEU A 371 8.74 11.71 -1.53
CA LEU A 371 9.49 10.77 -0.68
C LEU A 371 9.28 9.32 -1.13
N GLU A 372 8.04 8.90 -1.37
CA GLU A 372 7.71 7.54 -1.82
C GLU A 372 8.22 7.24 -3.21
N GLN A 373 8.13 8.20 -4.12
CA GLN A 373 8.66 8.05 -5.48
C GLN A 373 10.18 7.78 -5.43
N MET A 374 10.91 8.57 -4.63
CA MET A 374 12.35 8.37 -4.45
C MET A 374 12.68 7.07 -3.72
N LEU A 375 11.89 6.66 -2.72
CA LEU A 375 12.07 5.37 -2.04
C LEU A 375 11.90 4.19 -3.00
N ARG A 376 10.85 4.20 -3.81
CA ARG A 376 10.61 3.18 -4.84
C ARG A 376 11.74 3.14 -5.86
N GLN A 377 12.18 4.30 -6.33
CA GLN A 377 13.33 4.39 -7.23
C GLN A 377 14.59 3.77 -6.60
N ALA A 378 14.87 4.04 -5.32
CA ALA A 378 16.01 3.44 -4.63
C ALA A 378 15.87 1.91 -4.47
N GLN A 379 14.65 1.42 -4.21
CA GLN A 379 14.34 -0.02 -4.15
C GLN A 379 14.51 -0.70 -5.51
N GLU A 380 14.15 -0.03 -6.61
CA GLU A 380 14.35 -0.52 -7.97
C GLU A 380 15.85 -0.69 -8.29
N HIS A 381 16.68 0.31 -7.96
CA HIS A 381 18.14 0.19 -8.10
C HIS A 381 18.69 -0.94 -7.23
N LEU A 382 18.19 -1.09 -6.00
CA LEU A 382 18.58 -2.19 -5.11
C LEU A 382 18.22 -3.56 -5.70
N ALA A 383 17.01 -3.72 -6.21
CA ALA A 383 16.55 -4.95 -6.89
C ALA A 383 17.40 -5.26 -8.14
N GLY A 384 17.81 -4.23 -8.89
CA GLY A 384 18.72 -4.35 -10.03
C GLY A 384 20.19 -4.60 -9.67
N ALA A 385 20.54 -4.79 -8.39
CA ALA A 385 21.90 -4.89 -7.88
C ALA A 385 22.79 -3.65 -8.18
N GLU A 386 22.17 -2.49 -8.38
CA GLU A 386 22.81 -1.20 -8.64
C GLU A 386 23.05 -0.45 -7.31
N TYR A 387 23.85 -1.09 -6.45
CA TYR A 387 24.01 -0.68 -5.06
C TYR A 387 24.51 0.76 -4.86
N GLU A 388 25.38 1.25 -5.75
CA GLU A 388 25.88 2.63 -5.69
C GLU A 388 24.81 3.66 -6.04
N GLU A 389 23.96 3.39 -7.03
CA GLU A 389 22.87 4.30 -7.39
C GLU A 389 21.77 4.30 -6.33
N ALA A 390 21.41 3.11 -5.81
CA ALA A 390 20.51 2.99 -4.67
C ALA A 390 21.01 3.80 -3.47
N ARG A 391 22.30 3.67 -3.14
CA ARG A 391 22.93 4.42 -2.04
C ARG A 391 22.84 5.93 -2.23
N LYS A 392 23.11 6.45 -3.43
CA LYS A 392 23.02 7.90 -3.70
C LYS A 392 21.62 8.44 -3.44
N ILE A 393 20.58 7.70 -3.84
CA ILE A 393 19.20 8.11 -3.62
C ILE A 393 18.85 8.05 -2.13
N TYR A 394 19.22 6.98 -1.43
CA TYR A 394 19.01 6.88 0.02
C TYR A 394 19.77 7.97 0.80
N ASP A 395 21.00 8.31 0.42
CA ASP A 395 21.76 9.41 1.02
C ASP A 395 21.08 10.77 0.76
N ALA A 396 20.54 10.99 -0.44
CA ALA A 396 19.79 12.20 -0.76
C ALA A 396 18.50 12.29 0.07
N LEU A 397 17.74 11.19 0.17
CA LEU A 397 16.56 11.08 1.00
C LEU A 397 16.86 11.39 2.47
N SER A 398 17.94 10.82 3.00
CA SER A 398 18.35 11.07 4.39
C SER A 398 18.70 12.53 4.65
N ARG A 399 19.32 13.23 3.68
CA ARG A 399 19.64 14.66 3.80
C ARG A 399 18.41 15.55 3.69
N GLN A 400 17.48 15.20 2.80
CA GLN A 400 16.31 16.03 2.50
C GLN A 400 15.21 15.87 3.56
N TYR A 401 14.96 14.63 3.98
CA TYR A 401 13.84 14.31 4.85
C TYR A 401 14.28 13.95 6.26
N GLY A 402 15.55 13.63 6.50
CA GLY A 402 16.07 13.23 7.80
C GLY A 402 16.10 11.71 8.01
N PRO A 403 16.26 11.23 9.26
CA PRO A 403 16.35 9.80 9.57
C PRO A 403 15.01 9.06 9.36
N GLN A 404 14.92 8.24 8.31
CA GLN A 404 13.77 7.40 8.00
C GLN A 404 14.08 5.92 8.20
N ALA A 405 13.14 5.15 8.75
CA ALA A 405 13.29 3.70 8.91
C ALA A 405 13.52 2.99 7.56
N ALA A 406 12.72 3.34 6.54
CA ALA A 406 12.83 2.76 5.20
C ALA A 406 14.18 3.08 4.52
N VAL A 407 14.71 4.29 4.72
CA VAL A 407 16.02 4.69 4.19
C VAL A 407 17.13 3.90 4.87
N PHE A 408 17.13 3.79 6.19
CA PHE A 408 18.12 2.97 6.89
C PHE A 408 18.00 1.49 6.55
N TYR A 409 16.79 0.96 6.42
CA TYR A 409 16.58 -0.41 5.99
C TYR A 409 17.18 -0.66 4.59
N GLY A 410 16.93 0.24 3.64
CA GLY A 410 17.51 0.18 2.30
C GLY A 410 19.04 0.29 2.31
N LEU A 411 19.61 1.23 3.06
CA LEU A 411 21.06 1.37 3.23
C LEU A 411 21.68 0.14 3.91
N ALA A 412 20.99 -0.51 4.83
CA ALA A 412 21.44 -1.73 5.48
C ALA A 412 21.51 -2.90 4.49
N LEU A 413 20.53 -3.02 3.61
CA LEU A 413 20.53 -4.00 2.52
C LEU A 413 21.68 -3.73 1.53
N VAL A 414 21.87 -2.48 1.12
CA VAL A 414 23.03 -2.06 0.29
C VAL A 414 24.35 -2.45 0.95
N ALA A 415 24.55 -2.06 2.22
CA ALA A 415 25.77 -2.36 2.96
C ALA A 415 26.00 -3.87 3.11
N SER A 416 24.94 -4.66 3.30
CA SER A 416 25.01 -6.12 3.36
C SER A 416 25.52 -6.71 2.05
N GLN A 417 24.98 -6.26 0.91
CA GLN A 417 25.40 -6.72 -0.41
C GLN A 417 26.83 -6.30 -0.76
N GLN A 418 27.25 -5.12 -0.29
CA GLN A 418 28.61 -4.61 -0.46
C GLN A 418 29.61 -5.16 0.56
N LYS A 419 29.24 -6.18 1.35
CA LYS A 419 30.09 -6.84 2.35
C LYS A 419 30.62 -5.87 3.42
N GLN A 420 29.79 -4.93 3.86
CA GLN A 420 30.07 -3.97 4.95
C GLN A 420 29.22 -4.31 6.20
N PRO A 421 29.56 -5.39 6.94
CA PRO A 421 28.70 -5.94 8.00
C PRO A 421 28.51 -4.97 9.18
N GLU A 422 29.53 -4.22 9.57
CA GLU A 422 29.40 -3.23 10.66
C GLU A 422 28.42 -2.11 10.30
N LEU A 423 28.52 -1.60 9.09
CA LEU A 423 27.62 -0.55 8.60
C LEU A 423 26.19 -1.08 8.44
N ALA A 424 26.04 -2.30 7.91
CA ALA A 424 24.75 -2.97 7.81
C ALA A 424 24.08 -3.14 9.19
N LYS A 425 24.83 -3.57 10.21
CA LYS A 425 24.31 -3.69 11.59
C LYS A 425 23.87 -2.34 12.15
N GLN A 426 24.65 -1.27 11.93
CA GLN A 426 24.28 0.07 12.38
C GLN A 426 22.95 0.53 11.75
N TYR A 427 22.83 0.38 10.43
CA TYR A 427 21.63 0.78 9.71
C TYR A 427 20.42 -0.10 10.07
N PHE A 428 20.55 -1.43 10.18
CA PHE A 428 19.42 -2.26 10.63
C PHE A 428 18.99 -1.95 12.06
N THR A 429 19.91 -1.56 12.94
CA THR A 429 19.57 -1.12 14.30
C THR A 429 18.74 0.15 14.27
N GLN A 430 19.13 1.12 13.43
CA GLN A 430 18.37 2.36 13.26
C GLN A 430 17.01 2.11 12.59
N ALA A 431 16.96 1.24 11.59
CA ALA A 431 15.72 0.81 10.95
C ALA A 431 14.76 0.18 11.96
N ALA A 432 15.22 -0.78 12.77
CA ALA A 432 14.40 -1.44 13.79
C ALA A 432 13.90 -0.46 14.87
N ALA A 433 14.71 0.54 15.23
CA ALA A 433 14.35 1.54 16.24
C ALA A 433 13.27 2.53 15.73
N LEU A 434 13.32 2.88 14.45
CA LEU A 434 12.42 3.86 13.84
C LEU A 434 11.20 3.25 13.13
N ALA A 435 11.25 1.95 12.80
CA ALA A 435 10.20 1.28 12.05
C ALA A 435 8.89 1.20 12.85
N TYR A 436 7.84 1.77 12.26
CA TYR A 436 6.46 1.57 12.70
C TYR A 436 5.84 0.30 12.08
N ASP A 437 6.18 -0.01 10.82
CA ASP A 437 5.75 -1.24 10.15
C ASP A 437 6.29 -2.49 10.87
N PRO A 438 5.42 -3.38 11.38
CA PRO A 438 5.81 -4.62 12.04
C PRO A 438 6.72 -5.50 11.18
N ARG A 439 6.49 -5.55 9.87
CA ARG A 439 7.26 -6.39 8.97
C ARG A 439 8.70 -5.89 8.84
N MET A 440 8.89 -4.61 8.50
CA MET A 440 10.22 -3.99 8.40
C MET A 440 10.99 -4.10 9.71
N LYS A 441 10.32 -3.88 10.85
CA LYS A 441 10.93 -4.00 12.18
C LYS A 441 11.41 -5.43 12.47
N ALA A 442 10.56 -6.42 12.21
CA ALA A 442 10.90 -7.83 12.39
C ALA A 442 12.04 -8.26 11.47
N TRP A 443 12.02 -7.89 10.19
CA TRP A 443 13.09 -8.21 9.25
C TRP A 443 14.41 -7.52 9.58
N SER A 444 14.37 -6.29 10.08
CA SER A 444 15.57 -5.60 10.59
C SER A 444 16.23 -6.41 11.71
N HIS A 445 15.45 -6.92 12.66
CA HIS A 445 15.94 -7.82 13.70
C HIS A 445 16.44 -9.17 13.16
N ILE A 446 15.74 -9.79 12.21
CA ILE A 446 16.19 -11.05 11.58
C ILE A 446 17.54 -10.86 10.89
N TYR A 447 17.72 -9.79 10.12
CA TYR A 447 19.00 -9.52 9.45
C TYR A 447 20.13 -9.21 10.44
N LEU A 448 19.84 -8.49 11.54
CA LEU A 448 20.80 -8.32 12.64
C LEU A 448 21.22 -9.67 13.22
N GLY A 449 20.26 -10.56 13.48
CA GLY A 449 20.54 -11.91 13.96
C GLY A 449 21.45 -12.70 13.00
N ARG A 450 21.16 -12.64 11.70
CA ARG A 450 21.98 -13.32 10.67
C ARG A 450 23.40 -12.76 10.61
N LEU A 451 23.57 -11.44 10.69
CA LEU A 451 24.89 -10.82 10.71
C LEU A 451 25.70 -11.23 11.95
N LEU A 452 25.06 -11.29 13.11
CA LEU A 452 25.68 -11.74 14.37
C LEU A 452 26.03 -13.24 14.34
N ASP A 453 25.19 -14.08 13.75
CA ASP A 453 25.48 -15.51 13.55
C ASP A 453 26.72 -15.71 12.67
N LEU A 454 26.88 -14.91 11.60
CA LEU A 454 28.06 -14.94 10.74
C LEU A 454 29.34 -14.47 11.45
N GLU A 455 29.21 -13.71 12.53
CA GLU A 455 30.30 -13.27 13.41
C GLU A 455 30.57 -14.27 14.55
N GLY A 456 29.82 -15.36 14.64
CA GLY A 456 29.90 -16.33 15.74
C GLY A 456 29.28 -15.83 17.05
N ARG A 457 28.56 -14.70 17.04
CA ARG A 457 27.91 -14.07 18.21
C ARG A 457 26.52 -14.63 18.43
N ARG A 458 26.44 -15.96 18.63
CA ARG A 458 25.19 -16.72 18.61
C ARG A 458 24.16 -16.27 19.65
N GLU A 459 24.58 -15.97 20.86
CA GLU A 459 23.65 -15.57 21.93
C GLU A 459 23.02 -14.20 21.64
N GLU A 460 23.78 -13.27 21.05
CA GLU A 460 23.25 -11.98 20.61
C GLU A 460 22.34 -12.14 19.39
N ALA A 461 22.67 -13.06 18.47
CA ALA A 461 21.82 -13.38 17.34
C ALA A 461 20.44 -13.89 17.79
N LYS A 462 20.40 -14.79 18.78
CA LYS A 462 19.15 -15.29 19.36
C LYS A 462 18.30 -14.18 19.97
N LEU A 463 18.91 -13.21 20.65
CA LEU A 463 18.17 -12.04 21.17
C LEU A 463 17.47 -11.26 20.06
N GLN A 464 18.14 -11.09 18.91
CA GLN A 464 17.54 -10.42 17.75
C GLN A 464 16.39 -11.24 17.15
N TYR A 465 16.55 -12.55 16.97
CA TYR A 465 15.45 -13.39 16.48
C TYR A 465 14.24 -13.40 17.43
N SER A 466 14.47 -13.44 18.75
CA SER A 466 13.40 -13.29 19.75
C SER A 466 12.73 -11.91 19.69
N ALA A 467 13.50 -10.84 19.46
CA ALA A 467 12.95 -9.50 19.28
C ALA A 467 12.05 -9.44 18.04
N ALA A 468 12.44 -10.07 16.92
CA ALA A 468 11.62 -10.18 15.73
C ALA A 468 10.26 -10.86 16.02
N LEU A 469 10.26 -11.96 16.78
CA LEU A 469 9.04 -12.65 17.20
C LEU A 469 8.13 -11.82 18.11
N SER A 470 8.69 -10.84 18.80
CA SER A 470 7.99 -9.98 19.76
C SER A 470 7.35 -8.74 19.13
N VAL A 471 7.60 -8.47 17.84
CA VAL A 471 7.06 -7.30 17.14
C VAL A 471 5.53 -7.37 16.97
N GLY A 472 4.95 -8.58 17.01
CA GLY A 472 3.51 -8.81 16.79
C GLY A 472 3.11 -8.80 15.31
N GLN A 473 1.90 -9.30 14.99
CA GLN A 473 1.32 -9.37 13.63
C GLN A 473 2.31 -9.84 12.53
N LEU A 474 3.02 -10.96 12.79
CA LEU A 474 4.03 -11.47 11.86
C LEU A 474 3.43 -12.34 10.76
N THR A 475 4.03 -12.25 9.58
CA THR A 475 3.73 -13.12 8.45
C THR A 475 4.25 -14.54 8.72
N ALA A 476 3.66 -15.56 8.07
CA ALA A 476 4.08 -16.95 8.28
C ALA A 476 5.57 -17.14 7.95
N ASP A 477 6.06 -16.56 6.85
CA ASP A 477 7.47 -16.61 6.45
C ASP A 477 8.39 -15.82 7.39
N THR A 478 7.99 -14.63 7.85
CA THR A 478 8.77 -13.85 8.82
C THR A 478 8.89 -14.60 10.15
N LYS A 479 7.78 -15.17 10.62
CA LYS A 479 7.75 -16.01 11.82
C LYS A 479 8.65 -17.23 11.66
N THR A 480 8.51 -17.98 10.56
CA THR A 480 9.35 -19.13 10.26
C THR A 480 10.83 -18.75 10.19
N ALA A 481 11.18 -17.63 9.56
CA ALA A 481 12.56 -17.17 9.47
C ALA A 481 13.17 -16.84 10.84
N ALA A 482 12.39 -16.22 11.74
CA ALA A 482 12.83 -15.92 13.09
C ALA A 482 12.92 -17.18 13.98
N GLU A 483 11.93 -18.08 13.91
CA GLU A 483 11.94 -19.38 14.60
C GLU A 483 13.14 -20.23 14.15
N GLN A 484 13.37 -20.33 12.84
CA GLN A 484 14.52 -21.05 12.28
C GLN A 484 15.84 -20.42 12.73
N GLY A 485 15.91 -19.08 12.82
CA GLY A 485 17.07 -18.37 13.36
C GLY A 485 17.36 -18.71 14.82
N LEU A 486 16.34 -18.95 15.65
CA LEU A 486 16.53 -19.39 17.04
C LEU A 486 17.05 -20.83 17.15
N GLU A 487 16.53 -21.72 16.29
CA GLU A 487 16.91 -23.14 16.29
C GLU A 487 18.29 -23.37 15.68
N THR A 488 18.56 -22.75 14.54
CA THR A 488 19.74 -23.01 13.71
C THR A 488 20.57 -21.75 13.49
N GLN A 489 21.89 -21.86 13.60
CA GLN A 489 22.80 -20.75 13.29
C GLN A 489 22.74 -20.45 11.79
N PHE A 490 22.55 -19.18 11.45
CA PHE A 490 22.60 -18.77 10.06
C PHE A 490 24.02 -18.93 9.50
N ALA A 491 24.14 -19.65 8.39
CA ALA A 491 25.35 -19.77 7.61
C ALA A 491 25.09 -19.25 6.19
N ARG A 492 26.13 -18.69 5.53
CA ARG A 492 25.98 -18.27 4.14
C ARG A 492 25.68 -19.49 3.27
N PRO A 493 24.70 -19.41 2.36
CA PRO A 493 24.55 -20.40 1.29
C PRO A 493 25.87 -20.53 0.50
N ALA A 494 26.18 -21.74 -0.01
CA ALA A 494 27.35 -21.95 -0.86
C ALA A 494 27.33 -21.02 -2.09
N GLU A 495 28.50 -20.56 -2.54
CA GLU A 495 28.64 -19.65 -3.70
C GLU A 495 27.81 -20.15 -4.90
N GLY A 496 26.85 -19.34 -5.35
CA GLY A 496 25.93 -19.67 -6.44
C GLY A 496 24.50 -20.01 -6.02
N ALA A 497 24.19 -20.09 -4.71
CA ALA A 497 22.83 -20.12 -4.23
C ALA A 497 22.23 -18.69 -4.20
N PRO A 498 20.99 -18.50 -4.66
CA PRO A 498 20.32 -17.20 -4.68
C PRO A 498 20.31 -16.58 -3.28
N VAL A 499 20.64 -15.28 -3.20
CA VAL A 499 20.37 -14.47 -2.03
C VAL A 499 18.87 -14.59 -1.77
N ALA A 500 18.47 -15.00 -0.57
CA ALA A 500 17.06 -15.11 -0.19
C ALA A 500 16.33 -13.82 -0.66
N PRO A 501 15.37 -13.93 -1.58
CA PRO A 501 14.71 -12.76 -2.13
C PRO A 501 13.92 -12.06 -1.02
N LEU A 502 13.57 -10.79 -1.25
CA LEU A 502 12.70 -10.00 -0.38
C LEU A 502 11.27 -10.61 -0.22
N GLU A 503 11.01 -11.78 -0.82
CA GLU A 503 9.83 -12.63 -0.71
C GLU A 503 10.15 -14.06 -1.21
N PRO A 504 9.35 -15.11 -0.90
CA PRO A 504 9.77 -16.51 -1.00
C PRO A 504 10.11 -16.98 -2.42
N GLU A 505 11.20 -17.72 -2.56
CA GLU A 505 11.48 -18.54 -3.74
C GLU A 505 10.46 -19.67 -3.87
N GLN A 506 9.96 -19.87 -5.10
CA GLN A 506 9.23 -21.08 -5.50
C GLN A 506 10.19 -22.10 -6.11
N PRO A 507 9.85 -23.41 -6.07
CA PRO A 507 10.75 -24.48 -6.46
C PRO A 507 11.18 -24.38 -7.93
N VAL A 508 12.48 -24.61 -8.15
CA VAL A 508 13.16 -24.62 -9.44
C VAL A 508 12.47 -25.59 -10.41
N ARG A 509 12.03 -25.11 -11.57
CA ARG A 509 11.50 -25.95 -12.66
C ARG A 509 12.64 -26.60 -13.45
N GLN A 510 12.53 -27.91 -13.69
CA GLN A 510 13.13 -28.56 -14.86
C GLN A 510 12.38 -28.07 -16.12
N ARG A 511 13.13 -27.60 -17.12
CA ARG A 511 12.59 -27.17 -18.42
C ARG A 511 12.02 -28.38 -19.16
N VAL A 512 10.72 -28.38 -19.44
CA VAL A 512 10.13 -29.23 -20.50
C VAL A 512 10.02 -28.35 -21.76
N PRO A 513 10.67 -28.70 -22.88
CA PRO A 513 10.51 -27.97 -24.13
C PRO A 513 9.10 -28.22 -24.68
N MET A 514 8.28 -27.18 -24.78
CA MET A 514 6.98 -27.25 -25.47
C MET A 514 7.21 -27.07 -26.97
N GLY A 515 6.91 -28.11 -27.74
CA GLY A 515 7.15 -28.20 -29.18
C GLY A 515 6.27 -27.25 -30.00
N ARG A 516 6.82 -26.78 -31.12
CA ARG A 516 6.07 -26.07 -32.18
C ARG A 516 5.04 -27.01 -32.82
N PRO A 517 3.91 -26.49 -33.32
CA PRO A 517 2.98 -27.29 -34.10
C PRO A 517 3.61 -27.61 -35.46
N THR A 518 3.96 -28.87 -35.69
CA THR A 518 4.27 -29.38 -37.03
C THR A 518 2.97 -29.54 -37.79
N GLY A 519 2.82 -28.80 -38.88
CA GLY A 519 1.75 -28.99 -39.86
C GLY A 519 1.77 -30.42 -40.39
N GLY A 520 0.63 -31.10 -40.28
CA GLY A 520 0.35 -32.38 -40.89
C GLY A 520 -0.74 -32.21 -41.93
N GLU A 521 -0.37 -32.43 -43.19
CA GLU A 521 -1.22 -32.39 -44.37
C GLU A 521 -2.43 -33.33 -44.24
N VAL A 522 -3.60 -32.83 -44.64
CA VAL A 522 -4.77 -33.65 -44.93
C VAL A 522 -4.87 -33.79 -46.45
N ARG A 523 -4.75 -35.02 -46.97
CA ARG A 523 -5.42 -35.50 -48.19
C ARG A 523 -5.43 -37.02 -48.26
N PRO A 524 -6.37 -37.64 -49.01
CA PRO A 524 -7.62 -37.11 -49.56
C PRO A 524 -8.85 -37.46 -48.71
#